data_AF-A0A1F5B5K3-F1
#
_entry.id   AF-A0A1F5B5K3-F1
#
_cell.length_a   1.000
_cell.length_b   1.000
_cell.length_c   1.000
_cell.angle_alpha   90.00
_cell.angle_beta   90.00
_cell.angle_gamma   90.00
#
_symmetry.space_group_name_H-M   'P 1'
#
loop_
_entity.id
_entity.type
_entity.pdbx_description
1 polymer ?
#
loop_
_entity_poly.entity_id
_entity_poly.type
_entity_poly.pdbx_seq_one_letter_code
_entity_poly.pdbx_strand_id
1 'polypeptide(L)'
;MTKKLTADEFVKLAIQKLRAGSYKGVHSVYSGFNEAFKLYFSGENPIPVTNKMAEDGAIVVRPTKGGMVLYLPEDAPKTTRGEEALKKMGLL
;
A
#
# COMPACT_ATOMS: atom_id res chain seq x y z
N MET A 1 26.44 9.22 -9.21
CA MET A 1 25.08 9.80 -9.16
C MET A 1 24.11 8.67 -8.86
N THR A 2 23.38 8.74 -7.76
CA THR A 2 22.33 7.75 -7.45
C THR A 2 21.19 7.93 -8.45
N LYS A 3 20.90 6.90 -9.23
CA LYS A 3 19.80 6.88 -10.20
C LYS A 3 18.48 7.18 -9.47
N LYS A 4 17.64 8.07 -10.01
CA LYS A 4 16.30 8.34 -9.47
C LYS A 4 15.48 7.05 -9.53
N LEU A 5 14.75 6.76 -8.45
CA LEU A 5 13.87 5.60 -8.39
C LEU A 5 12.71 5.79 -9.36
N THR A 6 12.31 4.69 -10.00
CA THR A 6 11.01 4.59 -10.65
C THR A 6 9.90 4.62 -9.59
N ALA A 7 8.67 4.89 -10.02
CA ALA A 7 7.51 4.88 -9.14
C ALA A 7 7.36 3.51 -8.43
N ASP A 8 7.53 2.41 -9.16
CA ASP A 8 7.46 1.05 -8.63
C ASP A 8 8.50 0.79 -7.54
N GLU A 9 9.76 1.14 -7.79
CA GLU A 9 10.84 0.99 -6.81
C GLU A 9 10.57 1.84 -5.57
N PHE A 10 10.11 3.08 -5.77
CA PHE A 10 9.75 3.98 -4.67
C PHE A 10 8.64 3.40 -3.80
N VAL A 11 7.56 2.89 -4.41
CA VAL A 11 6.41 2.34 -3.67
C VAL A 11 6.82 1.10 -2.88
N LYS A 12 7.56 0.16 -3.49
CA LYS A 12 8.03 -1.05 -2.80
C LYS A 12 8.96 -0.71 -1.64
N LEU A 13 9.89 0.24 -1.84
CA LEU A 13 10.76 0.73 -0.79
C LEU A 13 9.96 1.38 0.35
N ALA A 14 8.96 2.20 0.02
CA ALA A 14 8.12 2.85 1.01
C ALA A 14 7.33 1.84 1.86
N ILE A 15 6.77 0.78 1.27
CA ILE A 15 6.09 -0.29 2.02
C ILE A 15 7.04 -0.93 3.04
N GLN A 16 8.29 -1.18 2.65
CA GLN A 16 9.27 -1.83 3.54
C GLN A 16 9.82 -0.89 4.63
N LYS A 17 9.98 0.40 4.34
CA LYS A 17 10.65 1.37 5.22
C LYS A 17 9.71 2.17 6.10
N LEU A 18 8.47 2.40 5.66
CA LEU A 18 7.49 3.21 6.38
C LEU A 18 6.48 2.36 7.18
N ARG A 19 6.55 1.03 7.09
CA ARG A 19 5.75 0.13 7.94
C ARG A 19 6.18 0.23 9.40
N ALA A 20 5.21 0.13 10.32
CA ALA A 20 5.43 0.32 11.75
C ALA A 20 5.42 -1.01 12.52
N GLY A 21 6.47 -1.25 13.30
CA GLY A 21 6.59 -2.43 14.16
C GLY A 21 6.48 -3.75 13.38
N SER A 22 5.59 -4.64 13.82
CA SER A 22 5.31 -5.91 13.17
C SER A 22 4.28 -5.81 12.03
N TYR A 23 3.70 -4.63 11.80
CA TYR A 23 2.71 -4.45 10.75
C TYR A 23 3.37 -4.52 9.38
N LYS A 24 2.77 -5.28 8.47
CA LYS A 24 3.37 -5.61 7.17
C LYS A 24 3.00 -4.64 6.05
N GLY A 25 1.95 -3.85 6.25
CA GLY A 25 1.51 -2.83 5.29
C GLY A 25 1.90 -1.41 5.71
N VAL A 26 1.64 -0.46 4.82
CA VAL A 26 1.81 0.97 5.06
C VAL A 26 0.52 1.72 4.74
N HIS A 27 0.05 2.56 5.65
CA HIS A 27 -1.11 3.41 5.41
C HIS A 27 -0.72 4.64 4.61
N SER A 28 -1.33 4.88 3.45
CA SER A 28 -0.92 5.90 2.47
C SER A 28 -0.90 7.34 3.03
N VAL A 29 -1.85 7.68 3.92
CA VAL A 29 -1.90 8.98 4.59
C VAL A 29 -1.05 9.01 5.87
N TYR A 30 -1.37 8.19 6.88
CA TYR A 30 -0.71 8.25 8.20
C TYR A 30 0.79 7.96 8.19
N SER A 31 1.32 7.28 7.18
CA SER A 31 2.78 7.07 7.04
C SER A 31 3.53 8.26 6.42
N GLY A 32 2.82 9.27 5.91
CA GLY A 32 3.39 10.33 5.08
C GLY A 32 3.70 9.90 3.65
N PHE A 33 3.38 8.66 3.24
CA PHE A 33 3.67 8.14 1.89
C PHE A 33 3.15 9.06 0.77
N ASN A 34 1.90 9.54 0.86
CA ASN A 34 1.33 10.39 -0.18
C ASN A 34 2.09 11.71 -0.36
N GLU A 35 2.51 12.32 0.74
CA GLU A 35 3.28 13.57 0.72
C GLU A 35 4.69 13.31 0.19
N ALA A 36 5.35 12.27 0.67
CA ALA A 36 6.67 11.87 0.20
C ALA A 36 6.69 11.55 -1.30
N PHE A 37 5.67 10.85 -1.81
CA PHE A 37 5.54 10.53 -3.23
C PHE A 37 5.42 11.81 -4.06
N LYS A 38 4.50 12.71 -3.68
CA LYS A 38 4.32 14.01 -4.36
C LYS A 38 5.60 14.83 -4.35
N LEU A 39 6.32 14.90 -3.22
CA LEU A 39 7.59 15.62 -3.13
C LEU A 39 8.67 15.02 -4.06
N TYR A 40 8.77 13.70 -4.13
CA TYR A 40 9.78 13.01 -4.94
C TYR A 40 9.49 13.07 -6.45
N PHE A 41 8.21 13.05 -6.82
CA PHE A 41 7.72 13.06 -8.20
C PHE A 41 7.03 14.38 -8.56
N SER A 42 7.52 15.52 -8.05
CA SER A 42 7.12 16.86 -8.49
C SER A 42 5.60 17.13 -8.55
N GLY A 43 4.86 16.61 -7.57
CA GLY A 43 3.41 16.79 -7.43
C GLY A 43 2.54 15.69 -8.05
N GLU A 44 3.14 14.65 -8.63
CA GLU A 44 2.38 13.52 -9.19
C GLU A 44 1.47 12.85 -8.15
N ASN A 45 0.29 12.42 -8.61
CA ASN A 45 -0.68 11.74 -7.75
C ASN A 45 -0.30 10.26 -7.58
N PRO A 46 -0.09 9.76 -6.35
CA PRO A 46 0.23 8.34 -6.13
C PRO A 46 -0.96 7.39 -6.38
N ILE A 47 -2.20 7.88 -6.42
CA ILE A 47 -3.38 7.01 -6.53
C ILE A 47 -3.41 6.23 -7.86
N PRO A 48 -3.32 6.86 -9.05
CA PRO A 48 -3.29 6.13 -10.32
C PRO A 48 -2.12 5.12 -10.40
N VAL A 49 -0.96 5.51 -9.88
CA VAL A 49 0.24 4.67 -9.85
C VAL A 49 0.00 3.41 -9.02
N THR A 50 -0.43 3.58 -7.77
CA THR A 50 -0.65 2.45 -6.85
C THR A 50 -1.81 1.57 -7.28
N ASN A 51 -2.87 2.12 -7.88
CA ASN A 51 -3.95 1.34 -8.48
C ASN A 51 -3.45 0.49 -9.65
N LYS A 52 -2.69 1.07 -10.57
CA LYS A 52 -2.09 0.34 -11.68
C LYS A 52 -1.16 -0.77 -11.20
N MET A 53 -0.30 -0.49 -10.23
CA MET A 53 0.57 -1.51 -9.63
C MET A 53 -0.23 -2.64 -8.95
N ALA A 54 -1.42 -2.34 -8.41
CA ALA A 54 -2.29 -3.35 -7.82
C ALA A 54 -2.97 -4.21 -8.90
N GLU A 55 -3.43 -3.59 -9.99
CA GLU A 55 -3.98 -4.28 -11.18
C GLU A 55 -2.93 -5.22 -11.79
N ASP A 56 -1.67 -4.78 -11.86
CA ASP A 56 -0.54 -5.55 -12.36
C ASP A 56 -0.04 -6.61 -11.34
N GLY A 57 -0.64 -6.69 -10.15
CA GLY A 57 -0.27 -7.64 -9.09
C GLY A 57 1.08 -7.35 -8.40
N ALA A 58 1.69 -6.19 -8.67
CA ALA A 58 2.98 -5.79 -8.11
C ALA A 58 2.90 -5.40 -6.63
N ILE A 59 1.71 -4.97 -6.16
CA ILE A 59 1.37 -4.71 -4.76
C ILE A 59 -0.08 -5.13 -4.49
N VAL A 60 -0.47 -5.15 -3.21
CA VAL A 60 -1.88 -5.26 -2.82
C VAL A 60 -2.33 -3.97 -2.17
N VAL A 61 -3.45 -3.43 -2.64
CA VAL A 61 -4.09 -2.22 -2.11
C VAL A 61 -5.36 -2.63 -1.37
N ARG A 62 -5.49 -2.23 -0.10
CA ARG A 62 -6.72 -2.41 0.68
C ARG A 62 -7.30 -1.06 1.08
N PRO A 63 -8.52 -0.71 0.66
CA PRO A 63 -9.16 0.53 1.10
C PRO A 63 -9.42 0.48 2.61
N THR A 64 -9.22 1.62 3.27
CA THR A 64 -9.51 1.79 4.69
C THR A 64 -10.09 3.18 4.91
N LYS A 65 -10.59 3.45 6.11
CA LYS A 65 -11.08 4.78 6.48
C LYS A 65 -9.94 5.79 6.35
N GLY A 66 -10.13 6.81 5.51
CA GLY A 66 -9.17 7.90 5.34
C GLY A 66 -7.95 7.58 4.46
N GLY A 67 -7.96 6.49 3.69
CA GLY A 67 -6.88 6.19 2.75
C GLY A 67 -6.85 4.75 2.29
N MET A 68 -5.65 4.25 2.04
CA MET A 68 -5.41 2.88 1.59
C MET A 68 -4.24 2.30 2.38
N VAL A 69 -4.26 1.01 2.63
CA VAL A 69 -3.08 0.28 3.09
C VAL A 69 -2.45 -0.45 1.91
N LEU A 70 -1.17 -0.21 1.68
CA LEU A 70 -0.37 -0.85 0.64
C LEU A 70 0.44 -1.99 1.27
N TYR A 71 0.51 -3.13 0.58
CA TYR A 71 1.31 -4.29 0.97
C TYR A 71 2.13 -4.78 -0.21
N LEU A 72 3.27 -5.42 0.09
CA LEU A 72 3.86 -6.35 -0.88
C LEU A 72 2.95 -7.58 -0.99
N PRO A 73 2.85 -8.23 -2.17
CA PRO A 73 1.94 -9.35 -2.38
C PRO A 73 2.07 -10.48 -1.35
N GLU A 74 3.30 -10.82 -0.97
CA GLU A 74 3.64 -11.87 0.00
C GLU A 74 3.28 -11.53 1.46
N ASP A 75 3.18 -10.25 1.76
CA ASP A 75 2.96 -9.70 3.10
C ASP A 75 1.47 -9.30 3.32
N ALA A 76 0.65 -9.39 2.27
CA ALA A 76 -0.76 -9.03 2.31
C ALA A 76 -1.59 -10.06 3.10
N PRO A 77 -2.59 -9.63 3.89
CA PRO A 77 -3.44 -10.58 4.62
C PRO A 77 -4.25 -11.43 3.64
N LYS A 78 -4.25 -12.76 3.84
CA LYS A 78 -4.92 -13.73 2.96
C LYS A 78 -6.44 -13.70 3.04
N THR A 79 -6.99 -13.21 4.16
CA THR A 79 -8.43 -13.11 4.39
C THR A 79 -8.87 -11.66 4.33
N THR A 80 -10.01 -11.40 3.72
CA THR A 80 -10.63 -10.08 3.70
C THR A 80 -11.38 -9.81 5.00
N ARG A 81 -11.60 -8.53 5.35
CA ARG A 81 -12.45 -8.18 6.50
C ARG A 81 -13.88 -8.69 6.35
N GLY A 82 -14.37 -8.81 5.11
CA GLY A 82 -15.68 -9.36 4.80
C GLY A 82 -15.77 -10.85 5.14
N GLU A 83 -14.79 -11.64 4.68
CA GLU A 83 -14.71 -13.06 5.02
C GLU A 83 -14.54 -13.27 6.53
N GLU A 84 -13.71 -12.46 7.21
CA GLU A 84 -13.60 -12.52 8.67
C GLU A 84 -14.93 -12.18 9.36
N ALA A 85 -15.66 -11.19 8.86
CA ALA A 85 -16.97 -10.82 9.39
C ALA A 85 -17.99 -11.96 9.18
N LEU A 86 -18.07 -12.53 7.97
CA LEU A 86 -18.93 -13.67 7.67
C LEU A 86 -18.61 -14.88 8.57
N LYS A 87 -17.32 -15.18 8.74
CA LYS A 87 -16.86 -16.25 9.65
C LYS A 87 -17.29 -15.99 11.10
N LYS A 88 -17.15 -14.75 11.59
CA LYS A 88 -17.61 -14.36 12.94
C LYS A 88 -19.13 -14.43 13.10
N MET A 89 -19.88 -14.22 12.01
CA MET A 89 -21.33 -14.38 11.98
C MET A 89 -21.78 -15.84 11.86
N GLY A 90 -20.86 -16.79 11.66
CA GLY A 90 -21.19 -18.20 11.40
C GLY A 90 -21.80 -18.43 10.01
N LEU A 91 -21.55 -17.53 9.06
CA LEU A 91 -22.02 -17.61 7.68
C LEU A 91 -20.97 -18.12 6.69
N LEU A 92 -19.77 -18.44 7.21
CA LEU A 92 -18.63 -19.01 6.49
C LEU A 92 -17.83 -19.93 7.42
#